data_AF-A0A0G1ZMD6-F1
#
_entry.id   AF-A0A0G1ZMD6-F1
#
_cell.length_a   1.000
_cell.length_b   1.000
_cell.length_c   1.000
_cell.angle_alpha   90.00
_cell.angle_beta   90.00
_cell.angle_gamma   90.00
#
_symmetry.space_group_name_H-M   'P 1'
#
loop_
_entity.id
_entity.type
_entity.pdbx_description
1 polymer ?
#
loop_
_entity_poly.entity_id
_entity_poly.type
_entity_poly.pdbx_seq_one_letter_code
_entity_poly.pdbx_strand_id
1 'polypeptide(L)'
;MKKNFQFSIINFQKRFHARGGFGVIEILIVAAMVSAALVGFGEVARISLRLLQDEKAAMEASFLIQEGFEGVRALRDQSWNSNISTRPSGVNHFLASAGGSWTLGTAVQPNINGKYFRTLVFHSVNRDGNDRVASIGVDDPGTRKLTITVSWKNRSATSSVSASGYLANFLQN
;
A
#
# COMPACT_ATOMS: atom_id res chain seq x y z
N MET A 1 -34.09 82.53 -30.11
CA MET A 1 -33.20 81.85 -29.13
C MET A 1 -33.15 80.36 -29.50
N LYS A 2 -32.16 79.91 -30.29
CA LYS A 2 -31.97 78.50 -30.67
C LYS A 2 -30.59 78.07 -30.17
N LYS A 3 -30.53 77.18 -29.18
CA LYS A 3 -29.27 76.58 -28.71
C LYS A 3 -29.01 75.33 -29.53
N ASN A 4 -27.94 75.34 -30.33
CA ASN A 4 -27.45 74.17 -31.05
C ASN A 4 -26.61 73.33 -30.09
N PHE A 5 -27.04 72.10 -29.82
CA PHE A 5 -26.27 71.12 -29.05
C PHE A 5 -25.37 70.34 -30.01
N GLN A 6 -24.06 70.53 -29.92
CA GLN A 6 -23.05 69.74 -30.63
C GLN A 6 -22.66 68.56 -29.74
N PHE A 7 -22.94 67.32 -30.17
CA PHE A 7 -22.44 66.13 -29.50
C PHE A 7 -20.99 65.87 -29.96
N SER A 8 -20.04 65.97 -29.02
CA SER A 8 -18.65 65.59 -29.25
C SER A 8 -18.52 64.07 -29.13
N ILE A 9 -18.20 63.39 -30.24
CA ILE A 9 -17.85 61.97 -30.23
C ILE A 9 -16.39 61.86 -29.80
N ILE A 10 -16.15 61.36 -28.59
CA ILE A 10 -14.81 61.08 -28.08
C ILE A 10 -14.28 59.86 -28.84
N ASN A 11 -13.44 60.08 -29.86
CA ASN A 11 -12.69 59.02 -30.53
C ASN A 11 -11.58 58.51 -29.61
N PHE A 12 -11.83 57.41 -28.89
CA PHE A 12 -10.80 56.69 -28.15
C PHE A 12 -9.98 55.83 -29.11
N GLN A 13 -9.09 56.46 -29.88
CA GLN A 13 -8.08 55.71 -30.64
C GLN A 13 -7.03 55.17 -29.66
N LYS A 14 -7.25 53.93 -29.20
CA LYS A 14 -6.29 53.18 -28.38
C LYS A 14 -5.11 52.78 -29.27
N ARG A 15 -4.15 53.70 -29.44
CA ARG A 15 -2.89 53.44 -30.15
C ARG A 15 -2.04 52.49 -29.30
N PHE A 16 -2.09 51.19 -29.60
CA PHE A 16 -1.00 50.28 -29.24
C PHE A 16 0.24 50.74 -30.00
N HIS A 17 1.07 51.54 -29.33
CA HIS A 17 2.39 51.88 -29.84
C HIS A 17 3.25 50.61 -29.73
N ALA A 18 3.31 49.83 -30.80
CA ALA A 18 4.32 48.79 -30.95
C ALA A 18 5.67 49.50 -31.14
N ARG A 19 6.35 49.80 -30.02
CA ARG A 19 7.75 50.24 -30.05
C ARG A 19 8.59 49.02 -30.45
N GLY A 20 8.98 48.97 -31.72
CA GLY A 20 9.86 47.94 -32.27
C GLY A 20 11.23 47.99 -31.57
N GLY A 21 11.55 46.93 -30.83
CA GLY A 21 12.81 46.78 -30.11
C GLY A 21 12.78 45.80 -28.94
N PHE A 22 11.60 45.41 -28.44
CA PHE A 22 11.43 44.58 -27.23
C PHE A 22 10.90 43.14 -27.47
N GLY A 23 10.74 42.70 -28.73
CA GLY A 23 10.11 41.38 -29.02
C GLY A 23 10.93 40.16 -28.59
N VAL A 24 12.27 40.21 -28.71
CA VAL A 24 13.14 39.06 -28.40
C VAL A 24 13.18 38.77 -26.90
N ILE A 25 13.27 39.81 -26.06
CA ILE A 25 13.32 39.63 -24.61
C ILE A 25 11.99 39.09 -24.06
N GLU A 26 10.86 39.49 -24.63
CA GLU A 26 9.54 39.00 -24.25
C GLU A 26 9.36 37.51 -24.58
N ILE A 27 9.79 37.09 -25.78
CA ILE A 27 9.81 35.66 -26.17
C ILE A 27 10.71 34.85 -25.24
N LEU A 28 11.88 35.38 -24.85
CA LEU A 28 12.79 34.72 -23.91
C LEU A 28 12.16 34.54 -22.53
N ILE A 29 11.47 35.56 -22.01
CA ILE A 29 10.77 35.47 -20.73
C ILE A 29 9.66 34.41 -20.79
N VAL A 30 8.84 34.43 -21.85
CA VAL A 30 7.77 33.43 -22.03
C VAL A 30 8.36 32.02 -22.16
N ALA A 31 9.43 31.85 -22.95
CA ALA A 31 10.11 30.57 -23.09
C ALA A 31 10.67 30.07 -21.75
N ALA A 32 11.25 30.96 -20.94
CA ALA A 32 11.75 30.63 -19.61
C ALA A 32 10.62 30.19 -18.67
N MET A 33 9.48 30.91 -18.67
CA MET A 33 8.31 30.57 -17.87
C MET A 33 7.72 29.22 -18.26
N VAL A 34 7.55 28.97 -19.57
CA VAL A 34 7.04 27.68 -20.09
C VAL A 34 8.01 26.55 -19.74
N SER A 35 9.31 26.76 -19.89
CA SER A 35 10.32 25.75 -19.55
C SER A 35 10.30 25.42 -18.07
N ALA A 36 10.20 26.42 -17.19
CA ALA A 36 10.08 26.21 -15.75
C ALA A 36 8.81 25.42 -15.38
N ALA A 37 7.68 25.73 -16.02
CA ALA A 37 6.43 25.00 -15.82
C ALA A 37 6.53 23.52 -16.26
N LEU A 38 7.15 23.25 -17.42
CA LEU A 38 7.34 21.89 -17.92
C LEU A 38 8.22 21.05 -16.98
N VAL A 39 9.28 21.63 -16.43
CA VAL A 39 10.10 20.96 -15.41
C VAL A 39 9.26 20.64 -14.17
N GLY A 40 8.44 21.61 -13.70
CA GLY A 40 7.53 21.40 -12.58
C GLY A 40 6.56 20.23 -12.80
N PHE A 41 5.92 20.16 -13.97
CA PHE A 41 5.03 19.03 -14.30
C PHE A 41 5.76 17.71 -14.41
N GLY A 42 6.98 17.71 -14.95
CA GLY A 42 7.83 16.52 -15.01
C GLY A 42 8.12 15.93 -13.62
N GLU A 43 8.40 16.78 -12.64
CA GLU A 43 8.63 16.33 -11.26
C GLU A 43 7.37 15.79 -10.59
N VAL A 44 6.22 16.44 -10.77
CA VAL A 44 4.93 15.94 -10.27
C VAL A 44 4.64 14.56 -10.86
N ALA A 45 4.79 14.39 -12.18
CA ALA A 45 4.57 13.09 -12.84
C ALA A 45 5.49 11.99 -12.28
N ARG A 46 6.77 12.30 -12.04
CA ARG A 46 7.73 11.38 -11.44
C ARG A 46 7.32 10.96 -10.03
N ILE A 47 6.87 11.91 -9.20
CA ILE A 47 6.39 11.62 -7.84
C ILE A 47 5.13 10.76 -7.89
N SER A 48 4.17 11.09 -8.76
CA SER A 48 2.94 10.30 -8.91
C SER A 48 3.21 8.86 -9.32
N LEU A 49 4.08 8.64 -10.31
CA LEU A 49 4.45 7.28 -10.74
C LEU A 49 5.13 6.48 -9.63
N ARG A 50 5.98 7.14 -8.84
CA ARG A 50 6.63 6.53 -7.66
C ARG A 50 5.60 6.08 -6.62
N LEU A 51 4.65 6.95 -6.28
CA LEU A 51 3.57 6.62 -5.35
C LEU A 51 2.73 5.44 -5.86
N LEU A 52 2.36 5.44 -7.14
CA LEU A 52 1.62 4.33 -7.73
C LEU A 52 2.36 2.99 -7.67
N GLN A 53 3.69 2.99 -7.86
CA GLN A 53 4.50 1.79 -7.72
C GLN A 53 4.58 1.29 -6.27
N ASP A 54 4.69 2.21 -5.31
CA ASP A 54 4.75 1.90 -3.88
C ASP A 54 3.38 1.34 -3.39
N GLU A 55 2.27 1.97 -3.79
CA GLU A 55 0.90 1.51 -3.49
C GLU A 55 0.61 0.15 -4.13
N LYS A 56 1.03 -0.06 -5.39
CA LYS A 56 0.89 -1.36 -6.06
C LYS A 56 1.61 -2.45 -5.27
N ALA A 57 2.82 -2.19 -4.78
CA ALA A 57 3.58 -3.17 -4.00
C ALA A 57 2.90 -3.50 -2.66
N ALA A 58 2.32 -2.50 -1.99
CA ALA A 58 1.56 -2.70 -0.75
C ALA A 58 0.27 -3.51 -0.99
N MET A 59 -0.42 -3.25 -2.11
CA MET A 59 -1.60 -4.01 -2.53
C MET A 59 -1.26 -5.48 -2.84
N GLU A 60 -0.20 -5.73 -3.60
CA GLU A 60 0.29 -7.09 -3.87
C GLU A 60 0.67 -7.83 -2.57
N ALA A 61 1.39 -7.16 -1.66
CA ALA A 61 1.71 -7.72 -0.35
C ALA A 61 0.46 -8.06 0.48
N SER A 62 -0.58 -7.23 0.41
CA SER A 62 -1.86 -7.46 1.07
C SER A 62 -2.59 -8.69 0.51
N PHE A 63 -2.58 -8.89 -0.81
CA PHE A 63 -3.11 -10.12 -1.42
C PHE A 63 -2.32 -11.36 -1.00
N LEU A 64 -1.00 -11.28 -0.89
CA LEU A 64 -0.17 -12.39 -0.38
C LEU A 64 -0.44 -12.73 1.09
N ILE A 65 -0.81 -11.73 1.89
CA ILE A 65 -1.29 -11.93 3.27
C ILE A 65 -2.62 -12.68 3.26
N GLN A 66 -3.57 -12.27 2.42
CA GLN A 66 -4.86 -12.95 2.29
C GLN A 66 -4.69 -14.40 1.86
N GLU A 67 -3.90 -14.65 0.81
CA GLU A 67 -3.53 -16.01 0.38
C GLU A 67 -2.90 -16.81 1.53
N GLY A 68 -2.02 -16.18 2.32
CA GLY A 68 -1.42 -16.82 3.50
C GLY A 68 -2.46 -17.23 4.55
N PHE A 69 -3.45 -16.38 4.82
CA PHE A 69 -4.56 -16.73 5.71
C PHE A 69 -5.40 -17.88 5.16
N GLU A 70 -5.74 -17.86 3.87
CA GLU A 70 -6.49 -18.98 3.26
C GLU A 70 -5.69 -20.28 3.30
N GLY A 71 -4.38 -20.23 3.03
CA GLY A 71 -3.53 -21.41 3.11
C GLY A 71 -3.47 -21.99 4.52
N VAL A 72 -3.41 -21.15 5.56
CA VAL A 72 -3.47 -21.63 6.95
C VAL A 72 -4.88 -22.14 7.31
N ARG A 73 -5.95 -21.54 6.80
CA ARG A 73 -7.31 -22.07 7.01
C ARG A 73 -7.49 -23.43 6.33
N ALA A 74 -6.96 -23.61 5.13
CA ALA A 74 -6.95 -24.91 4.47
C ALA A 74 -6.20 -25.97 5.29
N LEU A 75 -5.04 -25.62 5.87
CA LEU A 75 -4.29 -26.49 6.78
C LEU A 75 -5.04 -26.82 8.07
N ARG A 76 -5.71 -25.83 8.67
CA ARG A 76 -6.62 -26.06 9.81
C ARG A 76 -7.71 -27.06 9.41
N ASP A 77 -8.35 -26.84 8.27
CA ASP A 77 -9.50 -27.64 7.85
C ASP A 77 -9.09 -29.08 7.52
N GLN A 78 -7.83 -29.30 7.12
CA GLN A 78 -7.26 -30.64 6.99
C GLN A 78 -7.05 -31.34 8.34
N SER A 79 -6.41 -30.67 9.31
CA SER A 79 -6.31 -31.13 10.71
C SER A 79 -5.72 -30.04 11.58
N TRP A 80 -6.49 -29.55 12.55
CA TRP A 80 -6.01 -28.59 13.54
C TRP A 80 -4.89 -29.19 14.39
N ASN A 81 -5.08 -30.41 14.88
CA ASN A 81 -4.14 -31.09 15.76
C ASN A 81 -2.77 -31.29 15.12
N SER A 82 -2.72 -31.64 13.83
CA SER A 82 -1.45 -31.88 13.15
C SER A 82 -0.78 -30.59 12.67
N ASN A 83 -1.56 -29.65 12.14
CA ASN A 83 -1.02 -28.51 11.42
C ASN A 83 -0.92 -27.24 12.26
N ILE A 84 -1.80 -27.03 13.25
CA ILE A 84 -1.94 -25.75 13.96
C ILE A 84 -1.60 -25.84 15.45
N SER A 85 -2.19 -26.79 16.19
CA SER A 85 -2.05 -26.84 17.66
C SER A 85 -0.60 -27.08 18.10
N THR A 86 0.14 -27.87 17.33
CA THR A 86 1.56 -28.23 17.57
C THR A 86 2.55 -27.09 17.29
N ARG A 87 2.10 -25.97 16.69
CA ARG A 87 2.99 -24.87 16.35
C ARG A 87 3.37 -24.06 17.59
N PRO A 88 4.67 -23.90 17.90
CA PRO A 88 5.11 -23.14 19.05
C PRO A 88 4.74 -21.66 18.92
N SER A 89 4.33 -21.07 20.05
CA SER A 89 3.98 -19.64 20.13
C SER A 89 5.22 -18.76 19.92
N GLY A 90 5.10 -17.71 19.12
CA GLY A 90 6.15 -16.71 18.89
C GLY A 90 7.27 -17.14 17.94
N VAL A 91 7.15 -18.28 17.28
CA VAL A 91 8.16 -18.77 16.33
C VAL A 91 7.77 -18.44 14.90
N ASN A 92 8.76 -18.09 14.07
CA ASN A 92 8.57 -17.86 12.65
C ASN A 92 8.29 -19.17 11.91
N HIS A 93 7.22 -19.16 11.15
CA HIS A 93 6.81 -20.23 10.25
C HIS A 93 6.71 -19.71 8.82
N PHE A 94 6.87 -20.63 7.88
CA PHE A 94 6.81 -20.35 6.45
C PHE A 94 5.85 -21.32 5.77
N LEU A 95 5.02 -20.75 4.91
CA LEU A 95 4.01 -21.46 4.16
C LEU A 95 4.57 -21.81 2.77
N ALA A 96 4.54 -23.08 2.41
CA ALA A 96 4.95 -23.59 1.10
C ALA A 96 3.74 -24.21 0.39
N SER A 97 3.66 -24.02 -0.94
CA SER A 97 2.69 -24.68 -1.80
C SER A 97 3.43 -25.66 -2.70
N ALA A 98 3.06 -26.94 -2.63
CA ALA A 98 3.59 -27.98 -3.51
C ALA A 98 2.44 -28.85 -4.00
N GLY A 99 2.29 -28.97 -5.33
CA GLY A 99 1.27 -29.86 -5.93
C GLY A 99 -0.18 -29.52 -5.57
N GLY A 100 -0.49 -28.25 -5.27
CA GLY A 100 -1.84 -27.81 -4.90
C GLY A 100 -2.20 -28.01 -3.43
N SER A 101 -1.26 -28.45 -2.60
CA SER A 101 -1.42 -28.54 -1.14
C SER A 101 -0.51 -27.56 -0.41
N TRP A 102 -1.05 -26.98 0.65
CA TRP A 102 -0.31 -26.14 1.57
C TRP A 102 0.45 -26.99 2.58
N THR A 103 1.64 -26.54 2.94
CA THR A 103 2.43 -27.10 4.04
C THR A 103 3.02 -25.97 4.86
N LEU A 104 3.17 -26.19 6.16
CA LEU A 104 3.69 -25.20 7.09
C LEU A 104 4.89 -25.75 7.83
N GLY A 105 6.01 -25.04 7.77
CA GLY A 105 7.25 -25.43 8.42
C GLY A 105 7.99 -24.25 9.02
N THR A 106 9.19 -24.50 9.53
CA THR A 106 10.14 -23.47 10.01
C THR A 106 11.29 -23.22 9.03
N ALA A 107 11.36 -24.00 7.96
CA ALA A 107 12.34 -23.81 6.89
C ALA A 107 11.95 -22.59 6.05
N VAL A 108 12.88 -21.64 5.93
CA VAL A 108 12.73 -20.42 5.14
C VAL A 108 12.37 -20.78 3.70
N GLN A 109 11.34 -20.11 3.17
CA GLN A 109 10.92 -20.28 1.78
C GLN A 109 11.57 -19.23 0.85
N PRO A 110 11.74 -19.54 -0.44
CA PRO A 110 12.16 -18.55 -1.43
C PRO A 110 11.21 -17.35 -1.51
N ASN A 111 11.71 -16.24 -2.05
CA ASN A 111 10.88 -15.06 -2.27
C ASN A 111 9.73 -15.37 -3.24
N ILE A 112 8.52 -15.00 -2.83
CA ILE A 112 7.31 -15.07 -3.66
C ILE A 112 7.45 -14.01 -4.76
N ASN A 113 7.22 -14.44 -6.01
CA ASN A 113 7.42 -13.62 -7.21
C ASN A 113 8.81 -12.96 -7.28
N GLY A 114 9.83 -13.59 -6.68
CA GLY A 114 11.21 -13.07 -6.65
C GLY A 114 11.41 -11.81 -5.80
N LYS A 115 10.37 -11.30 -5.13
CA LYS A 115 10.39 -9.98 -4.45
C LYS A 115 9.91 -10.03 -3.00
N TYR A 116 8.84 -10.76 -2.73
CA TYR A 116 8.13 -10.70 -1.45
C TYR A 116 8.56 -11.83 -0.53
N PHE A 117 8.76 -11.52 0.74
CA PHE A 117 9.09 -12.48 1.77
C PHE A 117 7.96 -12.54 2.79
N ARG A 118 7.38 -13.72 2.98
CA ARG A 118 6.21 -13.94 3.86
C ARG A 118 6.61 -14.73 5.08
N THR A 119 6.25 -14.21 6.26
CA THR A 119 6.47 -14.86 7.56
C THR A 119 5.16 -14.96 8.32
N LEU A 120 4.95 -16.09 8.99
CA LEU A 120 3.77 -16.37 9.79
C LEU A 120 4.20 -16.62 11.24
N VAL A 121 3.48 -16.04 12.20
CA VAL A 121 3.74 -16.26 13.63
C VAL A 121 2.43 -16.58 14.33
N PHE A 122 2.40 -17.72 15.01
CA PHE A 122 1.27 -18.12 15.84
C PHE A 122 1.53 -17.68 17.28
N HIS A 123 0.48 -17.25 17.97
CA HIS A 123 0.50 -16.98 19.39
C HIS A 123 -0.63 -17.73 20.10
N SER A 124 -0.33 -18.20 21.31
CA SER A 124 -1.35 -18.63 22.27
C SER A 124 -2.34 -17.51 22.54
N VAL A 125 -3.58 -17.92 22.83
CA VAL A 125 -4.68 -17.02 23.17
C VAL A 125 -5.17 -17.43 24.54
N ASN A 126 -5.29 -16.46 25.44
CA ASN A 126 -5.81 -16.70 26.78
C ASN A 126 -7.25 -16.19 26.88
N ARG A 127 -8.05 -16.82 27.74
CA ARG A 127 -9.40 -16.37 28.08
C ARG A 127 -9.56 -16.00 29.55
N ASP A 128 -10.32 -14.96 29.80
CA ASP A 128 -10.71 -14.54 31.15
C ASP A 128 -11.87 -15.41 31.71
N GLY A 129 -12.27 -15.15 32.96
CA GLY A 129 -13.37 -15.87 33.60
C GLY A 129 -14.76 -15.66 32.97
N ASN A 130 -14.87 -14.80 31.96
CA ASN A 130 -16.09 -14.55 31.19
C ASN A 130 -15.97 -15.04 29.73
N ASP A 131 -15.02 -15.93 29.45
CA ASP A 131 -14.76 -16.49 28.12
C ASP A 131 -14.31 -15.45 27.07
N ARG A 132 -13.79 -14.29 27.47
CA ARG A 132 -13.27 -13.28 26.54
C ARG A 132 -11.78 -13.46 26.32
N VAL A 133 -11.32 -13.21 25.09
CA VAL A 133 -9.89 -13.13 24.79
C VAL A 133 -9.24 -12.04 25.63
N ALA A 134 -8.20 -12.39 26.36
CA ALA A 134 -7.51 -11.52 27.29
C ALA A 134 -5.98 -11.72 27.21
N SER A 135 -5.22 -10.74 27.74
CA SER A 135 -3.75 -10.84 27.83
C SER A 135 -3.31 -11.86 28.89
N ILE A 136 -4.10 -12.02 29.94
CA ILE A 136 -3.87 -12.94 31.05
C ILE A 136 -5.14 -13.77 31.25
N GLY A 137 -4.98 -15.06 31.54
CA GLY A 137 -6.10 -15.96 31.70
C GLY A 137 -5.66 -17.41 31.57
N VAL A 138 -6.61 -18.29 31.28
CA VAL A 138 -6.35 -19.69 30.96
C VAL A 138 -6.09 -19.79 29.45
N ASP A 139 -5.05 -20.53 29.05
CA ASP A 139 -4.76 -20.80 27.63
C ASP A 139 -5.97 -21.50 26.99
N ASP A 140 -6.35 -21.06 25.80
CA ASP A 140 -7.39 -21.66 24.96
C ASP A 140 -6.71 -22.44 23.83
N PRO A 141 -6.54 -23.78 23.97
CA PRO A 141 -5.89 -24.61 22.95
C PRO A 141 -6.68 -24.68 21.65
N GLY A 142 -7.97 -24.32 21.68
CA GLY A 142 -8.87 -24.26 20.55
C GLY A 142 -8.74 -22.97 19.74
N THR A 143 -7.99 -21.98 20.22
CA THR A 143 -7.80 -20.70 19.51
C THR A 143 -6.33 -20.31 19.42
N ARG A 144 -5.90 -19.88 18.22
CA ARG A 144 -4.57 -19.31 17.98
C ARG A 144 -4.71 -17.94 17.34
N LYS A 145 -3.90 -16.98 17.76
CA LYS A 145 -3.73 -15.73 17.00
C LYS A 145 -2.64 -15.95 15.96
N LEU A 146 -2.95 -15.68 14.70
CA LEU A 146 -1.99 -15.73 13.60
C LEU A 146 -1.69 -14.31 13.16
N THR A 147 -0.41 -13.98 13.07
CA THR A 147 0.09 -12.76 12.44
C THR A 147 0.86 -13.15 11.18
N ILE A 148 0.49 -12.58 10.04
CA ILE A 148 1.22 -12.73 8.79
C ILE A 148 1.83 -11.39 8.43
N THR A 149 3.13 -11.41 8.14
CA THR A 149 3.89 -10.25 7.69
C THR A 149 4.49 -10.56 6.32
N VAL A 150 4.26 -9.66 5.36
CA VAL A 150 4.91 -9.71 4.05
C VAL A 150 5.83 -8.49 3.93
N SER A 151 7.11 -8.74 3.66
CA SER A 151 8.12 -7.71 3.48
C SER A 151 8.73 -7.75 2.08
N TRP A 152 9.20 -6.61 1.61
CA TRP A 152 9.92 -6.49 0.35
C TRP A 152 10.94 -5.35 0.42
N LYS A 153 11.95 -5.42 -0.44
CA LYS A 153 12.88 -4.32 -0.65
C LYS A 153 12.17 -3.18 -1.38
N ASN A 154 12.07 -2.03 -0.74
CA ASN A 154 11.66 -0.78 -1.36
C ASN A 154 12.87 0.15 -1.46
N ARG A 155 13.47 0.20 -2.65
CA ARG A 155 14.66 1.00 -2.94
C ARG A 155 15.81 0.65 -1.98
N SER A 156 16.12 1.53 -1.03
CA SER A 156 17.21 1.38 -0.05
C SER A 156 16.72 0.88 1.32
N ALA A 157 15.42 0.68 1.51
CA ALA A 157 14.82 0.25 2.76
C ALA A 157 13.96 -1.00 2.57
N THR A 158 13.55 -1.60 3.68
CA THR A 158 12.56 -2.68 3.69
C THR A 158 11.20 -2.07 4.03
N SER A 159 10.20 -2.38 3.20
CA SER A 159 8.79 -2.09 3.51
C SER A 159 8.09 -3.40 3.88
N SER A 160 7.05 -3.32 4.71
CA SER A 160 6.25 -4.47 5.08
C SER A 160 4.81 -4.09 5.35
N VAL A 161 3.91 -5.04 5.09
CA VAL A 161 2.52 -5.01 5.56
C VAL A 161 2.33 -6.20 6.49
N SER A 162 1.55 -6.02 7.55
CA SER A 162 1.17 -7.09 8.45
C SER A 162 -0.31 -7.04 8.75
N ALA A 163 -0.89 -8.22 8.96
CA ALA A 163 -2.24 -8.36 9.48
C ALA A 163 -2.29 -9.54 10.45
N SER A 164 -3.20 -9.45 11.43
CA SER A 164 -3.40 -10.51 12.40
C SER A 164 -4.87 -10.89 12.47
N GLY A 165 -5.13 -12.18 12.71
CA GLY A 165 -6.47 -12.72 12.88
C GLY A 165 -6.46 -13.89 13.85
N TYR A 166 -7.65 -14.32 14.25
CA TYR A 166 -7.83 -15.49 15.12
C TYR A 166 -8.25 -16.69 14.27
N LEU A 167 -7.66 -17.85 14.59
CA LEU A 167 -8.03 -19.14 14.07
C LEU A 167 -8.63 -19.95 15.20
N ALA A 168 -9.76 -20.59 14.97
CA ALA A 168 -10.46 -21.41 15.94
C ALA A 168 -10.64 -22.84 15.42
N ASN A 169 -10.50 -23.82 16.31
CA ASN A 169 -10.74 -25.24 16.05
C ASN A 169 -12.22 -25.60 16.15
N PHE A 170 -13.04 -25.11 15.22
CA PHE A 170 -14.47 -25.42 15.23
C PHE A 170 -14.79 -26.82 14.66
N LEU A 171 -13.87 -27.43 13.91
CA LEU A 171 -14.03 -28.79 13.36
C LEU A 171 -13.59 -29.89 14.34
N GLN A 172 -12.81 -29.55 15.37
CA GLN A 172 -12.32 -30.49 16.38
C GLN A 172 -11.50 -31.66 15.78
N ASN A 173 -10.61 -31.36 14.82
CA ASN A 173 -9.83 -32.33 14.04
C ASN A 173 -8.29 -32.22 14.17
#